data_AF-A0A2U8GJG1-F1
#
_entry.id   AF-A0A2U8GJG1-F1
#
_cell.length_a   1.000
_cell.length_b   1.000
_cell.length_c   1.000
_cell.angle_alpha   90.00
_cell.angle_beta   90.00
_cell.angle_gamma   90.00
#
_symmetry.space_group_name_H-M   'P 1'
#
loop_
_entity.id
_entity.type
_entity.pdbx_description
1 polymer ?
#
loop_
_entity_poly.entity_id
_entity_poly.type
_entity_poly.pdbx_seq_one_letter_code
_entity_poly.pdbx_strand_id
1 'polypeptide(L)'
;MSSSPDETQGSGTPDPAASAGNTTSSQTTPSWDDIIDLSNKSLENKPPSATEITRPPGEASKETCKNILLKIQQVSKSKNIGDVTVSVSILLQKGATSPKTAGNQKSSWGSTTIDVEMIRNACKVNSVTVRQFARGMKDIVANQMRSLGNFGAKGNLSRKASLEIENMTTEEEIWASDFQTYNPNCPARVKKWLVKNFESRFSKE
;
A
#
# COMPACT_ATOMS: atom_id res chain seq x y z
N MET A 1 -31.10 -53.52 45.49
CA MET A 1 -30.26 -53.99 46.61
C MET A 1 -28.83 -54.02 46.11
N SER A 2 -27.89 -53.58 46.96
CA SER A 2 -26.43 -53.64 46.76
C SER A 2 -25.86 -52.79 45.62
N SER A 3 -24.66 -52.20 45.69
CA SER A 3 -23.83 -51.76 46.83
C SER A 3 -22.80 -50.75 46.30
N SER A 4 -22.49 -49.68 47.05
CA SER A 4 -21.21 -48.96 46.96
C SER A 4 -20.07 -49.87 47.51
N PRO A 5 -18.75 -49.56 47.40
CA PRO A 5 -18.09 -48.28 47.11
C PRO A 5 -16.92 -48.44 46.09
N ASP A 6 -15.79 -47.70 46.01
CA ASP A 6 -15.18 -46.68 46.89
C ASP A 6 -14.18 -45.73 46.18
N GLU A 7 -13.53 -44.87 46.97
CA GLU A 7 -12.40 -43.97 46.70
C GLU A 7 -11.23 -44.50 45.83
N THR A 8 -10.59 -43.59 45.07
CA THR A 8 -9.15 -43.33 45.30
C THR A 8 -8.77 -41.89 44.96
N GLN A 9 -8.03 -41.25 45.86
CA GLN A 9 -7.48 -39.90 45.69
C GLN A 9 -6.18 -39.92 44.87
N GLY A 10 -5.84 -38.81 44.21
CA GLY A 10 -4.62 -38.67 43.41
C GLY A 10 -4.23 -37.22 43.17
N SER A 11 -3.75 -36.55 44.22
CA SER A 11 -3.24 -35.17 44.15
C SER A 11 -1.88 -35.10 43.45
N GLY A 12 -1.70 -34.11 42.57
CA GLY A 12 -0.46 -33.96 41.81
C GLY A 12 -0.41 -32.68 40.98
N THR A 13 -0.31 -31.52 41.64
CA THR A 13 0.01 -30.24 40.99
C THR A 13 1.51 -29.98 41.05
N PRO A 14 2.24 -30.02 39.93
CA PRO A 14 3.55 -29.39 39.83
C PRO A 14 3.41 -27.93 39.43
N ASP A 15 3.80 -27.01 40.31
CA ASP A 15 4.18 -25.65 39.91
C ASP A 15 5.43 -25.70 39.01
N PRO A 16 5.51 -24.86 37.98
CA PRO A 16 6.79 -24.36 37.53
C PRO A 16 6.83 -22.83 37.39
N ALA A 17 7.65 -22.25 38.27
CA ALA A 17 8.55 -21.13 37.99
C ALA A 17 8.00 -19.90 37.22
N ALA A 18 7.90 -18.79 37.96
CA ALA A 18 7.83 -17.46 37.39
C ALA A 18 9.04 -17.18 36.47
N SER A 19 8.77 -16.99 35.17
CA SER A 19 9.73 -16.43 34.21
C SER A 19 9.30 -15.02 33.82
N ALA A 20 9.78 -14.03 34.57
CA ALA A 20 9.57 -12.61 34.28
C ALA A 20 10.48 -12.13 33.13
N GLY A 21 10.37 -12.77 31.96
CA GLY A 21 11.06 -12.40 30.73
C GLY A 21 10.32 -11.29 29.97
N ASN A 22 10.14 -10.12 30.60
CA ASN A 22 9.46 -8.97 29.96
C ASN A 22 10.38 -8.28 28.94
N THR A 23 10.73 -9.01 27.88
CA THR A 23 11.49 -8.50 26.74
C THR A 23 10.59 -7.60 25.91
N THR A 24 10.39 -6.37 26.38
CA THR A 24 9.81 -5.29 25.58
C THR A 24 10.79 -4.98 24.44
N SER A 25 10.71 -5.77 23.38
CA SER A 25 11.33 -5.46 22.09
C SER A 25 10.63 -4.21 21.55
N SER A 26 11.19 -3.06 21.90
CA SER A 26 10.78 -1.76 21.38
C SER A 26 10.87 -1.78 19.87
N GLN A 27 9.75 -2.10 19.21
CA GLN A 27 9.61 -1.96 17.77
C GLN A 27 9.67 -0.47 17.46
N THR A 28 10.89 0.01 17.18
CA THR A 28 11.12 1.31 16.57
C THR A 28 10.33 1.35 15.28
N THR A 29 9.26 2.16 15.29
CA THR A 29 8.46 2.40 14.08
C THR A 29 9.40 2.92 12.99
N PRO A 30 9.46 2.28 11.81
CA PRO A 30 10.39 2.67 10.76
C PRO A 30 10.18 4.15 10.41
N SER A 31 11.30 4.88 10.28
CA SER A 31 11.31 6.26 9.81
C SER A 31 10.69 6.35 8.42
N TRP A 32 10.24 7.55 8.07
CA TRP A 32 9.94 7.89 6.67
C TRP A 32 11.10 7.55 5.74
N ASP A 33 12.33 7.80 6.20
CA ASP A 33 13.54 7.55 5.43
C ASP A 33 13.77 6.04 5.27
N ASP A 34 13.42 5.20 6.25
CA ASP A 34 13.48 3.73 6.14
C ASP A 34 12.43 3.20 5.15
N ILE A 35 11.21 3.75 5.17
CA ILE A 35 10.14 3.39 4.21
C ILE A 35 10.55 3.75 2.78
N ILE A 36 11.27 4.87 2.60
CA ILE A 36 11.81 5.28 1.31
C ILE A 36 13.03 4.44 0.92
N ASP A 37 13.95 4.15 1.85
CA ASP A 37 15.17 3.37 1.59
C ASP A 37 14.87 1.90 1.22
N LEU A 38 13.87 1.29 1.87
CA LEU A 38 13.34 -0.02 1.49
C LEU A 38 12.83 -0.08 0.04
N SER A 39 12.43 1.06 -0.55
CA SER A 39 12.06 1.13 -1.98
C SER A 39 13.26 1.26 -2.92
N ASN A 40 14.44 1.67 -2.42
CA ASN A 40 15.67 1.87 -3.21
C ASN A 40 16.64 0.67 -3.11
N LYS A 41 16.60 -0.11 -2.02
CA LYS A 41 17.52 -1.23 -1.74
C LYS A 41 17.51 -2.41 -2.72
N SER A 42 16.71 -2.36 -3.79
CA SER A 42 16.73 -3.34 -4.88
C SER A 42 17.60 -2.94 -6.09
N LEU A 43 18.30 -1.80 -6.04
CA LEU A 43 19.16 -1.30 -7.13
C LEU A 43 20.49 -0.72 -6.61
N GLU A 44 21.44 -1.59 -6.26
CA GLU A 44 22.82 -1.14 -6.07
C GLU A 44 23.51 -0.82 -7.40
N ASN A 45 24.37 0.21 -7.35
CA ASN A 45 25.46 0.51 -8.29
C ASN A 45 25.12 1.14 -9.66
N LYS A 46 24.60 2.38 -9.61
CA LYS A 46 25.19 3.47 -10.42
C LYS A 46 24.96 4.85 -9.77
N PRO A 47 26.00 5.69 -9.55
CA PRO A 47 25.79 7.06 -9.09
C PRO A 47 25.05 7.86 -10.19
N PRO A 48 23.97 8.58 -9.87
CA PRO A 48 23.25 9.35 -10.87
C PRO A 48 24.04 10.60 -11.27
N SER A 49 24.36 10.70 -12.57
CA SER A 49 24.75 11.96 -13.20
C SER A 49 23.68 13.03 -12.91
N ALA A 50 24.11 14.25 -12.60
CA ALA A 50 23.27 15.39 -12.25
C ALA A 50 22.51 16.00 -13.45
N THR A 51 21.92 15.15 -14.28
CA THR A 51 20.87 15.52 -15.24
C THR A 51 19.57 15.73 -14.48
N GLU A 52 18.98 16.92 -14.59
CA GLU A 52 17.64 17.19 -14.07
C GLU A 52 16.65 16.16 -14.64
N ILE A 53 16.14 15.28 -13.77
CA ILE A 53 15.03 14.39 -14.13
C ILE A 53 13.79 15.28 -14.25
N THR A 54 13.52 15.73 -15.48
CA THR A 54 12.29 16.43 -15.84
C THR A 54 11.10 15.56 -15.44
N ARG A 55 10.47 15.93 -14.33
CA ARG A 55 9.37 15.14 -13.76
C ARG A 55 8.26 15.02 -14.80
N PRO A 56 7.72 13.81 -15.06
CA PRO A 56 6.64 13.66 -16.03
C PRO A 56 5.46 14.56 -15.61
N PRO A 57 4.88 15.33 -16.54
CA PRO A 57 3.87 16.32 -16.19
C PRO A 57 2.66 15.67 -15.50
N GLY A 58 2.27 16.27 -14.36
CA GLY A 58 1.17 15.75 -13.55
C GLY A 58 1.57 14.63 -12.58
N GLU A 59 2.75 14.71 -11.97
CA GLU A 59 3.19 13.93 -10.81
C GLU A 59 3.45 14.86 -9.60
N ALA A 60 2.99 14.49 -8.40
CA ALA A 60 3.26 15.24 -7.18
C ALA A 60 4.71 15.06 -6.71
N SER A 61 5.30 16.08 -6.06
CA SER A 61 6.66 15.96 -5.53
C SER A 61 6.73 15.01 -4.33
N LYS A 62 7.90 14.40 -4.07
CA LYS A 62 8.11 13.55 -2.88
C LYS A 62 7.71 14.26 -1.58
N GLU A 63 8.06 15.53 -1.44
CA GLU A 63 7.71 16.36 -0.28
C GLU A 63 6.21 16.64 -0.21
N THR A 64 5.54 16.86 -1.35
CA THR A 64 4.08 16.98 -1.42
C THR A 64 3.39 15.67 -0.99
N CYS A 65 3.89 14.52 -1.45
CA CYS A 65 3.37 13.20 -1.05
C CYS A 65 3.53 12.95 0.45
N LYS A 66 4.69 13.29 1.03
CA LYS A 66 4.97 13.22 2.46
C LYS A 66 3.99 14.09 3.26
N ASN A 67 3.80 15.35 2.86
CA ASN A 67 2.88 16.27 3.52
C ASN A 67 1.41 15.83 3.43
N ILE A 68 0.99 15.22 2.31
CA ILE A 68 -0.33 14.58 2.19
C ILE A 68 -0.47 13.41 3.19
N LEU A 69 0.52 12.52 3.28
CA LEU A 69 0.44 11.35 4.15
C LEU A 69 0.52 11.71 5.64
N LEU A 70 1.35 12.69 6.02
CA LEU A 70 1.35 13.28 7.36
C LEU A 70 0.00 13.94 7.70
N LYS A 71 -0.64 14.61 6.72
CA LYS A 71 -1.96 15.20 6.93
C LYS A 71 -3.05 14.14 7.14
N ILE A 72 -3.00 13.05 6.38
CA ILE A 72 -3.92 11.91 6.55
C ILE A 72 -3.69 11.26 7.92
N GLN A 73 -2.43 11.04 8.33
CA GLN A 73 -2.09 10.52 9.67
C GLN A 73 -2.68 11.37 10.80
N GLN A 74 -2.55 12.71 10.70
CA GLN A 74 -3.11 13.65 11.66
C GLN A 74 -4.64 13.50 11.77
N VAL A 75 -5.33 13.43 10.63
CA VAL A 75 -6.81 13.34 10.58
C VAL A 75 -7.31 11.97 11.04
N SER A 76 -6.63 10.88 10.64
CA SER A 76 -6.97 9.51 11.05
C SER A 76 -6.52 9.18 12.49
N LYS A 77 -5.84 10.12 13.17
CA LYS A 77 -5.24 9.96 14.51
C LYS A 77 -4.32 8.73 14.62
N SER A 78 -3.68 8.32 13.52
CA SER A 78 -2.83 7.14 13.54
C SER A 78 -1.46 7.45 14.12
N LYS A 79 -0.98 6.55 14.99
CA LYS A 79 0.39 6.62 15.53
C LYS A 79 1.44 6.09 14.55
N ASN A 80 1.05 5.24 13.59
CA ASN A 80 1.95 4.56 12.68
C ASN A 80 1.75 5.05 11.23
N ILE A 81 2.75 5.72 10.66
CA ILE A 81 2.70 6.21 9.29
C ILE A 81 2.82 5.10 8.24
N GLY A 82 3.39 3.94 8.60
CA GLY A 82 3.39 2.74 7.77
C GLY A 82 1.97 2.25 7.50
N ASP A 83 1.15 2.10 8.55
CA ASP A 83 -0.25 1.67 8.43
C ASP A 83 -1.09 2.63 7.57
N VAL A 84 -0.85 3.94 7.73
CA VAL A 84 -1.44 5.00 6.88
C VAL A 84 -1.03 4.81 5.42
N THR A 85 0.26 4.58 5.17
CA THR A 85 0.82 4.42 3.82
C THR A 85 0.28 3.15 3.13
N VAL A 86 0.16 2.03 3.85
CA VAL A 86 -0.43 0.79 3.34
C VAL A 86 -1.92 0.98 3.03
N SER A 87 -2.69 1.55 3.97
CA SER A 87 -4.13 1.82 3.80
C SER A 87 -4.39 2.73 2.58
N VAL A 88 -3.65 3.84 2.47
CA VAL A 88 -3.73 4.73 1.30
C VAL A 88 -3.38 3.99 0.02
N SER A 89 -2.31 3.18 0.02
CA SER A 89 -1.90 2.40 -1.16
C SER A 89 -3.00 1.43 -1.62
N ILE A 90 -3.69 0.77 -0.68
CA ILE A 90 -4.85 -0.10 -0.96
C ILE A 90 -6.00 0.70 -1.61
N LEU A 91 -6.31 1.91 -1.13
CA LEU A 91 -7.34 2.76 -1.73
C LEU A 91 -6.98 3.23 -3.13
N LEU A 92 -5.73 3.65 -3.35
CA LEU A 92 -5.25 4.07 -4.67
C LEU A 92 -5.34 2.91 -5.68
N GLN A 93 -4.91 1.70 -5.29
CA GLN A 93 -5.06 0.48 -6.10
C GLN A 93 -6.52 0.12 -6.38
N LYS A 94 -7.44 0.36 -5.43
CA LYS A 94 -8.90 0.19 -5.63
C LYS A 94 -9.55 1.34 -6.43
N GLY A 95 -8.77 2.25 -7.02
CA GLY A 95 -9.26 3.29 -7.93
C GLY A 95 -9.71 4.60 -7.26
N ALA A 96 -9.24 4.90 -6.04
CA ALA A 96 -9.50 6.19 -5.37
C ALA A 96 -8.98 7.42 -6.15
N THR A 97 -8.15 7.22 -7.18
CA THR A 97 -7.71 8.25 -8.14
C THR A 97 -8.85 8.83 -8.99
N SER A 98 -10.00 8.16 -9.07
CA SER A 98 -11.18 8.64 -9.78
C SER A 98 -12.04 9.58 -8.93
N PRO A 99 -12.53 10.72 -9.48
CA PRO A 99 -13.50 11.57 -8.80
C PRO A 99 -14.85 10.86 -8.60
N LYS A 100 -15.15 9.81 -9.39
CA LYS A 100 -16.41 9.03 -9.29
C LYS A 100 -16.42 8.03 -8.13
N THR A 101 -15.27 7.76 -7.50
CA THR A 101 -15.18 6.82 -6.37
C THR A 101 -15.91 7.40 -5.15
N ALA A 102 -16.61 6.57 -4.38
CA ALA A 102 -17.38 7.04 -3.23
C ALA A 102 -16.44 7.55 -2.12
N GLY A 103 -16.69 8.74 -1.57
CA GLY A 103 -15.83 9.35 -0.54
C GLY A 103 -15.73 8.52 0.74
N ASN A 104 -16.82 7.82 1.09
CA ASN A 104 -16.91 6.92 2.25
C ASN A 104 -16.29 5.53 2.02
N GLN A 105 -15.71 5.22 0.85
CA GLN A 105 -15.02 3.96 0.60
C GLN A 105 -13.79 3.88 1.50
N LYS A 106 -13.67 2.81 2.30
CA LYS A 106 -12.64 2.67 3.33
C LYS A 106 -11.59 1.62 3.00
N SER A 107 -10.45 1.74 3.67
CA SER A 107 -9.45 0.71 3.88
C SER A 107 -9.02 0.73 5.34
N SER A 108 -8.52 -0.40 5.83
CA SER A 108 -7.95 -0.52 7.15
C SER A 108 -6.70 -1.39 7.13
N TRP A 109 -5.68 -0.99 7.89
CA TRP A 109 -4.46 -1.74 8.12
C TRP A 109 -3.97 -1.47 9.55
N GLY A 110 -3.59 -2.52 10.27
CA GLY A 110 -3.29 -2.40 11.71
C GLY A 110 -4.46 -1.76 12.47
N SER A 111 -4.17 -0.73 13.28
CA SER A 111 -5.19 0.07 13.97
C SER A 111 -5.68 1.28 13.14
N THR A 112 -5.25 1.42 11.90
CA THR A 112 -5.55 2.59 11.05
C THR A 112 -6.74 2.29 10.14
N THR A 113 -7.68 3.23 10.05
CA THR A 113 -8.76 3.21 9.05
C THR A 113 -8.79 4.56 8.33
N ILE A 114 -8.78 4.52 7.00
CA ILE A 114 -8.76 5.70 6.12
C ILE A 114 -9.84 5.54 5.06
N ASP A 115 -10.48 6.64 4.69
CA ASP A 115 -11.42 6.73 3.57
C ASP A 115 -10.90 7.61 2.43
N VAL A 116 -11.58 7.55 1.29
CA VAL A 116 -11.23 8.31 0.08
C VAL A 116 -11.37 9.83 0.31
N GLU A 117 -12.29 10.24 1.17
CA GLU A 117 -12.54 11.66 1.47
C GLU A 117 -11.38 12.30 2.27
N MET A 118 -10.76 11.56 3.20
CA MET A 118 -9.51 11.98 3.85
C MET A 118 -8.39 12.23 2.83
N ILE A 119 -8.21 11.32 1.86
CA ILE A 119 -7.19 11.47 0.81
C ILE A 119 -7.47 12.70 -0.05
N ARG A 120 -8.73 12.90 -0.48
CA ARG A 120 -9.15 14.06 -1.28
C ARG A 120 -8.88 15.39 -0.58
N ASN A 121 -9.27 15.49 0.69
CA ASN A 121 -9.07 16.72 1.45
C ASN A 121 -7.59 17.02 1.72
N ALA A 122 -6.78 15.99 2.01
CA ALA A 122 -5.33 16.16 2.12
C ALA A 122 -4.68 16.61 0.79
N CYS A 123 -5.09 16.03 -0.34
CA CYS A 123 -4.62 16.44 -1.68
C CYS A 123 -5.04 17.89 -2.01
N LYS A 124 -6.29 18.27 -1.70
CA LYS A 124 -6.85 19.62 -1.92
C LYS A 124 -6.08 20.70 -1.15
N VAL A 125 -5.72 20.44 0.11
CA VAL A 125 -4.88 21.34 0.93
C VAL A 125 -3.47 21.53 0.34
N ASN A 126 -2.97 20.53 -0.39
CA ASN A 126 -1.66 20.57 -1.05
C ASN A 126 -1.73 20.96 -2.55
N SER A 127 -2.86 21.48 -3.01
CA SER A 127 -3.08 21.93 -4.40
C SER A 127 -2.76 20.88 -5.49
N VAL A 128 -3.00 19.59 -5.20
CA VAL A 128 -2.85 18.50 -6.17
C VAL A 128 -4.12 17.63 -6.26
N THR A 129 -4.27 16.94 -7.39
CA THR A 129 -5.28 15.90 -7.56
C THR A 129 -4.81 14.56 -6.97
N VAL A 130 -5.76 13.70 -6.58
CA VAL A 130 -5.45 12.34 -6.09
C VAL A 130 -4.67 11.52 -7.12
N ARG A 131 -4.87 11.76 -8.43
CA ARG A 131 -4.08 11.11 -9.49
C ARG A 131 -2.63 11.61 -9.55
N GLN A 132 -2.37 12.91 -9.37
CA GLN A 132 -1.00 13.44 -9.27
C GLN A 132 -0.29 12.86 -8.04
N PHE A 133 -0.98 12.78 -6.89
CA PHE A 133 -0.48 12.14 -5.68
C PHE A 133 -0.18 10.65 -5.90
N ALA A 134 -1.09 9.89 -6.51
CA ALA A 134 -0.88 8.47 -6.79
C ALA A 134 0.30 8.20 -7.74
N ARG A 135 0.51 9.08 -8.73
CA ARG A 135 1.72 9.04 -9.59
C ARG A 135 2.99 9.32 -8.79
N GLY A 136 2.96 10.25 -7.83
CA GLY A 136 4.11 10.53 -6.96
C GLY A 136 4.39 9.43 -5.93
N MET A 137 3.41 8.55 -5.70
CA MET A 137 3.49 7.37 -4.82
C MET A 137 3.67 6.05 -5.58
N LYS A 138 3.74 6.07 -6.91
CA LYS A 138 3.54 4.90 -7.79
C LYS A 138 4.41 3.68 -7.46
N ASP A 139 5.67 3.91 -7.10
CA ASP A 139 6.64 2.86 -6.77
C ASP A 139 6.46 2.35 -5.33
N ILE A 140 6.15 3.26 -4.39
CA ILE A 140 5.81 2.89 -3.01
C ILE A 140 4.56 2.01 -2.99
N VAL A 141 3.51 2.39 -3.75
CA VAL A 141 2.28 1.60 -3.85
C VAL A 141 2.56 0.21 -4.43
N ALA A 142 3.33 0.12 -5.52
CA ALA A 142 3.69 -1.17 -6.12
C ALA A 142 4.49 -2.04 -5.14
N ASN A 143 5.54 -1.49 -4.53
CA ASN A 143 6.40 -2.22 -3.59
C ASN A 143 5.62 -2.69 -2.35
N GLN A 144 4.77 -1.83 -1.76
CA GLN A 144 3.91 -2.22 -0.64
C GLN A 144 2.97 -3.38 -1.01
N MET A 145 2.30 -3.33 -2.17
CA MET A 145 1.40 -4.43 -2.57
C MET A 145 2.17 -5.73 -2.85
N ARG A 146 3.37 -5.66 -3.42
CA ARG A 146 4.24 -6.83 -3.63
C ARG A 146 4.72 -7.42 -2.30
N SER A 147 5.08 -6.59 -1.32
CA SER A 147 5.44 -7.03 0.03
C SER A 147 4.29 -7.73 0.78
N LEU A 148 3.03 -7.43 0.42
CA LEU A 148 1.85 -8.12 0.94
C LEU A 148 1.52 -9.43 0.17
N GLY A 149 2.19 -9.70 -0.95
CA GLY A 149 1.98 -10.88 -1.78
C GLY A 149 0.51 -11.08 -2.16
N ASN A 150 -0.04 -12.27 -1.88
CA ASN A 150 -1.43 -12.62 -2.16
C ASN A 150 -2.48 -11.77 -1.39
N PHE A 151 -2.08 -11.04 -0.35
CA PHE A 151 -2.94 -10.09 0.36
C PHE A 151 -2.87 -8.67 -0.23
N GLY A 152 -1.96 -8.42 -1.17
CA GLY A 152 -1.82 -7.15 -1.88
C GLY A 152 -3.03 -6.82 -2.74
N ALA A 153 -3.43 -5.54 -2.74
CA ALA A 153 -4.48 -5.08 -3.64
C ALA A 153 -3.96 -5.02 -5.08
N LYS A 154 -4.53 -5.89 -5.93
CA LYS A 154 -4.39 -5.81 -7.39
C LYS A 154 -4.83 -4.42 -7.89
N GLY A 155 -4.24 -3.96 -8.98
CA GLY A 155 -4.55 -2.65 -9.56
C GLY A 155 -5.98 -2.56 -10.11
N ASN A 156 -6.53 -1.36 -10.21
CA ASN A 156 -7.94 -1.15 -10.58
C ASN A 156 -8.29 -1.57 -12.02
N LEU A 157 -7.29 -1.81 -12.86
CA LEU A 157 -7.43 -2.30 -14.23
C LEU A 157 -7.02 -3.79 -14.37
N SER A 158 -6.55 -4.44 -13.30
CA SER A 158 -6.08 -5.85 -13.31
C SER A 158 -7.07 -6.82 -13.96
N ARG A 159 -8.33 -6.82 -13.52
CA ARG A 159 -9.40 -7.67 -14.09
C ARG A 159 -9.61 -7.47 -15.60
N LYS A 160 -9.32 -6.27 -16.13
CA LYS A 160 -9.41 -6.01 -17.57
C LYS A 160 -8.13 -6.46 -18.28
N ALA A 161 -6.97 -6.14 -17.70
CA ALA A 161 -5.67 -6.57 -18.21
C ALA A 161 -5.57 -8.11 -18.28
N SER A 162 -6.06 -8.84 -17.28
CA SER A 162 -6.02 -10.31 -17.23
C SER A 162 -6.91 -11.01 -18.26
N LEU A 163 -7.79 -10.27 -18.95
CA LEU A 163 -8.60 -10.77 -20.07
C LEU A 163 -7.97 -10.47 -21.44
N GLU A 164 -6.98 -9.57 -21.50
CA GLU A 164 -6.34 -9.10 -22.74
C GLU A 164 -4.83 -9.44 -22.80
N ILE A 165 -4.21 -9.74 -21.65
CA ILE A 165 -2.82 -10.20 -21.50
C ILE A 165 -2.86 -11.68 -21.12
N GLU A 166 -2.42 -12.54 -22.04
CA GLU A 166 -2.33 -13.98 -21.80
C GLU A 166 -1.33 -14.30 -20.67
N ASN A 167 -1.66 -15.28 -19.82
CA ASN A 167 -0.81 -15.77 -18.73
C ASN A 167 -0.29 -14.65 -17.80
N MET A 168 -1.13 -13.65 -17.53
CA MET A 168 -0.81 -12.53 -16.63
C MET A 168 -0.58 -13.02 -15.19
N THR A 169 0.57 -12.67 -14.62
CA THR A 169 0.96 -13.08 -13.26
C THR A 169 0.35 -12.19 -12.18
N THR A 170 0.21 -12.70 -10.95
CA THR A 170 -0.25 -11.92 -9.78
C THR A 170 0.62 -10.68 -9.52
N GLU A 171 1.93 -10.80 -9.74
CA GLU A 171 2.87 -9.68 -9.67
C GLU A 171 2.55 -8.60 -10.70
N GLU A 172 2.21 -8.99 -11.94
CA GLU A 172 1.79 -8.05 -13.00
C GLU A 172 0.44 -7.39 -12.73
N GLU A 173 -0.49 -8.10 -12.08
CA GLU A 173 -1.80 -7.55 -11.69
C GLU A 173 -1.69 -6.37 -10.71
N ILE A 174 -0.62 -6.31 -9.89
CA ILE A 174 -0.33 -5.17 -9.01
C ILE A 174 -0.04 -3.90 -9.83
N TRP A 175 0.67 -4.03 -10.95
CA TRP A 175 1.05 -2.90 -11.81
C TRP A 175 -0.09 -2.37 -12.69
N ALA A 176 -1.20 -3.11 -12.81
CA ALA A 176 -2.33 -2.77 -13.67
C ALA A 176 -3.25 -1.68 -13.05
N SER A 177 -2.71 -0.47 -12.85
CA SER A 177 -3.43 0.69 -12.28
C SER A 177 -3.32 1.95 -13.15
N ASP A 178 -4.34 2.83 -13.09
CA ASP A 178 -4.46 4.02 -13.96
C ASP A 178 -3.36 5.09 -13.78
N PHE A 179 -2.60 5.03 -12.68
CA PHE A 179 -1.46 5.89 -12.40
C PHE A 179 -0.10 5.28 -12.77
N GLN A 180 -0.06 4.01 -13.20
CA GLN A 180 1.18 3.30 -13.55
C GLN A 180 1.60 3.42 -15.03
N THR A 181 0.76 4.00 -15.90
CA THR A 181 0.97 4.09 -17.36
C THR A 181 2.36 4.61 -17.77
N TYR A 182 2.89 5.60 -17.04
CA TYR A 182 4.19 6.21 -17.34
C TYR A 182 5.30 5.80 -16.36
N ASN A 183 5.07 4.82 -15.50
CA ASN A 183 6.09 4.36 -14.56
C ASN A 183 7.25 3.66 -15.33
N PRO A 184 8.53 4.04 -15.15
CA PRO A 184 9.66 3.29 -15.71
C PRO A 184 9.78 1.86 -15.16
N ASN A 185 9.37 1.61 -13.91
CA ASN A 185 9.50 0.33 -13.22
C ASN A 185 8.37 -0.67 -13.54
N CYS A 186 7.32 -0.23 -14.24
CA CYS A 186 6.19 -1.09 -14.61
C CYS A 186 6.59 -2.11 -15.69
N PRO A 187 6.28 -3.41 -15.52
CA PRO A 187 6.61 -4.46 -16.48
C PRO A 187 6.18 -4.11 -17.91
N ALA A 188 7.09 -4.26 -18.88
CA ALA A 188 6.92 -3.72 -20.23
C ALA A 188 5.62 -4.14 -20.92
N ARG A 189 5.14 -5.38 -20.71
CA ARG A 189 3.86 -5.85 -21.28
C ARG A 189 2.65 -5.15 -20.66
N VAL A 190 2.65 -4.97 -19.34
CA VAL A 190 1.59 -4.27 -18.60
C VAL A 190 1.60 -2.78 -18.97
N LYS A 191 2.80 -2.17 -19.07
CA LYS A 191 2.96 -0.79 -19.51
C LYS A 191 2.43 -0.56 -20.94
N LYS A 192 2.80 -1.43 -21.89
CA LYS A 192 2.28 -1.38 -23.27
C LYS A 192 0.75 -1.49 -23.31
N TRP A 193 0.18 -2.38 -22.48
CA TRP A 193 -1.27 -2.51 -22.35
C TRP A 193 -1.93 -1.27 -21.73
N LEU A 194 -1.34 -0.69 -20.67
CA LEU A 194 -1.84 0.51 -20.01
C LEU A 194 -1.83 1.73 -20.94
N VAL A 195 -0.80 1.88 -21.78
CA VAL A 195 -0.73 2.94 -22.80
C VAL A 195 -1.84 2.75 -23.84
N LYS A 196 -1.95 1.55 -24.45
CA LYS A 196 -3.04 1.23 -25.39
C LYS A 196 -4.42 1.43 -24.76
N ASN A 197 -4.60 1.06 -23.49
CA ASN A 197 -5.88 1.25 -22.79
C ASN A 197 -6.17 2.73 -22.53
N PHE A 198 -5.16 3.53 -22.18
CA PHE A 198 -5.28 4.98 -22.04
C PHE A 198 -5.70 5.60 -23.38
N GLU A 199 -4.93 5.37 -24.45
CA GLU A 199 -5.22 5.85 -25.82
C GLU A 199 -6.65 5.48 -26.24
N SER A 200 -7.04 4.20 -26.14
CA SER A 200 -8.40 3.74 -26.52
C SER A 200 -9.56 4.44 -25.78
N ARG A 201 -9.30 5.09 -24.63
CA ARG A 201 -10.28 5.81 -23.82
C ARG A 201 -10.32 7.32 -24.12
N PHE A 202 -9.30 7.87 -24.75
CA PHE A 202 -9.14 9.30 -25.01
C PHE A 202 -9.00 9.65 -26.51
N SER A 203 -8.65 8.69 -27.38
CA SER A 203 -8.65 8.82 -28.84
C SER A 203 -10.05 8.68 -29.46
N LYS A 204 -11.08 9.20 -28.80
CA LYS A 204 -12.44 9.35 -29.34
C LYS A 204 -12.79 10.84 -29.39
N GLU A 205 -12.13 11.52 -30.30
CA GLU A 205 -12.58 12.75 -30.96
C GLU A 205 -12.65 12.44 -32.46
#